data_AF-A0A7M5WJU3-F1
#
_entry.id   AF-A0A7M5WJU3-F1
#
_cell.length_a   1.000
_cell.length_b   1.000
_cell.length_c   1.000
_cell.angle_alpha   90.00
_cell.angle_beta   90.00
_cell.angle_gamma   90.00
#
_symmetry.space_group_name_H-M   'P 1'
#
loop_
_entity.id
_entity.type
_entity.pdbx_description
1 polymer ?
#
loop_
_entity_poly.entity_id
_entity_poly.type
_entity_poly.pdbx_seq_one_letter_code
_entity_poly.pdbx_strand_id
1 'polypeptide(L)'
;MKFNTFPSHCCFCNDEVITSFVWCKSCGPLSFYCHDCAYKIHKNTLFHSLVEVQVDGCNVKPFKVKSVLQTDHVKACTSAYSRTLTVISETGSTHQCQIYFCKCTEEFNTLVHLDLWPVTPIKPNTVISMNLLHLFVALQLEGKISFSSFCDGFSWKSGVVDHDLKRYLNRMTQTDSLDQFRHFRRQLTSLKTICPNYDGLEKCASCPKENGSIFYCFDANFGLVLKSSASKSKRLAMRSENLFILDEEVKTFMESYDDTLKTKDCSNFQAGNNLRSKRKTKKLSVTGVFGTLSGLIFTWTFFCESKI
;
A
#
# COMPACT_ATOMS: atom_id res chain seq x y z
N MET A 1 26.38 -4.91 -16.68
CA MET A 1 26.84 -6.31 -16.89
C MET A 1 27.34 -6.40 -18.32
N LYS A 2 28.64 -6.64 -18.54
CA LYS A 2 29.13 -7.08 -19.86
C LYS A 2 28.99 -8.60 -19.86
N PHE A 3 28.20 -9.16 -20.77
CA PHE A 3 28.14 -10.61 -20.94
C PHE A 3 29.48 -11.04 -21.55
N ASN A 4 30.30 -11.79 -20.80
CA ASN A 4 31.62 -12.25 -21.29
C ASN A 4 31.49 -13.27 -22.44
N THR A 5 30.31 -13.86 -22.62
CA THR A 5 29.90 -14.71 -23.73
C THR A 5 28.40 -14.51 -23.96
N PHE A 6 28.00 -14.07 -25.15
CA PHE A 6 26.59 -14.02 -25.51
C PHE A 6 26.06 -15.44 -25.71
N PRO A 7 24.81 -15.73 -25.31
CA PRO A 7 24.20 -17.03 -25.54
C PRO A 7 24.06 -17.30 -27.04
N SER A 8 24.57 -18.42 -27.52
CA SER A 8 24.44 -18.85 -28.91
C SER A 8 23.18 -19.68 -29.17
N HIS A 9 22.55 -20.22 -28.13
CA HIS A 9 21.38 -21.09 -28.24
C HIS A 9 20.30 -20.72 -27.22
N CYS A 10 19.04 -20.97 -27.60
CA CYS A 10 17.89 -20.86 -26.70
C CYS A 10 17.94 -21.95 -25.62
N CYS A 11 17.78 -21.60 -24.35
CA CYS A 11 17.84 -22.56 -23.25
C CYS A 11 16.67 -23.55 -23.20
N PHE A 12 15.64 -23.38 -24.05
CA PHE A 12 14.46 -24.24 -24.10
C PHE A 12 14.41 -25.15 -25.33
N CYS A 13 14.51 -24.60 -26.54
CA CYS A 13 14.46 -25.38 -27.78
C CYS A 13 15.85 -25.74 -28.34
N ASN A 14 16.92 -25.15 -27.79
CA ASN A 14 18.28 -25.29 -28.30
C ASN A 14 18.48 -24.79 -29.75
N ASP A 15 17.57 -23.97 -30.27
CA ASP A 15 17.75 -23.29 -31.56
C ASP A 15 18.81 -22.19 -31.44
N GLU A 16 19.56 -21.99 -32.53
CA GLU A 16 20.59 -20.96 -32.61
C GLU A 16 19.98 -19.54 -32.58
N VAL A 17 20.58 -18.66 -31.78
CA VAL A 17 20.17 -17.26 -31.66
C VAL A 17 21.13 -16.38 -32.44
N ILE A 18 20.67 -15.87 -33.59
CA ILE A 18 21.54 -15.20 -34.56
C ILE A 18 21.60 -13.68 -34.34
N THR A 19 20.47 -13.03 -34.03
CA THR A 19 20.34 -11.56 -34.08
C THR A 19 19.99 -10.91 -32.74
N SER A 20 19.04 -11.49 -32.00
CA SER A 20 18.68 -11.05 -30.66
C SER A 20 18.08 -12.21 -29.86
N PHE A 21 18.24 -12.17 -28.54
CA PHE A 21 17.61 -13.10 -27.60
C PHE A 21 16.75 -12.36 -26.59
N VAL A 22 15.80 -13.08 -25.99
CA VAL A 22 15.02 -12.60 -24.87
C VAL A 22 15.60 -13.17 -23.59
N TRP A 23 16.07 -12.29 -22.70
CA TRP A 23 16.52 -12.66 -21.37
C TRP A 23 15.41 -12.42 -20.35
N CYS A 24 15.06 -13.47 -19.60
CA CYS A 24 14.16 -13.35 -18.47
C CYS A 24 14.95 -13.25 -17.16
N LYS A 25 14.91 -12.08 -16.50
CA LYS A 25 15.60 -11.87 -15.22
C LYS A 25 14.98 -12.66 -14.06
N SER A 26 13.71 -13.05 -14.19
CA SER A 26 12.95 -13.79 -13.17
C SER A 26 13.22 -15.29 -13.22
N CYS A 27 13.44 -15.87 -14.40
CA CYS A 27 13.75 -17.30 -14.53
C CYS A 27 15.18 -17.66 -14.11
N GLY A 28 16.10 -16.69 -14.15
CA GLY A 28 17.46 -16.86 -13.67
C GLY A 28 18.51 -16.23 -14.59
N PRO A 29 19.78 -16.24 -14.15
CA PRO A 29 20.87 -15.54 -14.85
C PRO A 29 21.19 -16.13 -16.22
N LEU A 30 20.87 -17.41 -16.46
CA LEU A 30 21.16 -18.12 -17.71
C LEU A 30 19.91 -18.40 -18.56
N SER A 31 18.79 -17.74 -18.25
CA SER A 31 17.50 -17.96 -18.91
C SER A 31 17.35 -17.11 -20.17
N PHE A 32 18.00 -17.55 -21.25
CA PHE A 32 17.98 -16.89 -22.57
C PHE A 32 17.14 -17.69 -23.55
N TYR A 33 16.15 -17.03 -24.16
CA TYR A 33 15.17 -17.66 -25.02
C TYR A 33 15.21 -17.04 -26.43
N CYS A 34 14.89 -17.82 -27.45
CA CYS A 34 14.38 -17.26 -28.70
C CYS A 34 13.00 -16.61 -28.46
N HIS A 35 12.56 -15.72 -29.35
CA HIS A 35 11.30 -14.97 -29.19
C HIS A 35 10.09 -15.89 -29.05
N ASP A 36 10.05 -17.00 -29.79
CA ASP A 36 8.93 -17.94 -29.76
C ASP A 36 8.85 -18.69 -28.43
N CYS A 37 9.99 -19.19 -27.93
CA CYS A 37 10.05 -19.83 -26.62
C CYS A 37 9.73 -18.83 -25.50
N ALA A 38 10.25 -17.60 -25.61
CA ALA A 38 9.94 -16.54 -24.66
C ALA A 38 8.42 -16.30 -24.60
N TYR A 39 7.75 -16.15 -25.75
CA TYR A 39 6.31 -15.95 -25.80
C TYR A 39 5.54 -17.17 -25.28
N LYS A 40 5.89 -18.39 -25.72
CA LYS A 40 5.19 -19.64 -25.38
C LYS A 40 5.26 -19.96 -23.88
N ILE A 41 6.39 -19.70 -23.24
CA ILE A 41 6.58 -19.92 -21.80
C ILE A 41 5.94 -18.78 -21.02
N HIS A 42 6.26 -17.53 -21.38
CA HIS A 42 5.91 -16.37 -20.57
C HIS A 42 4.51 -15.81 -20.79
N LYS A 43 3.75 -16.35 -21.74
CA LYS A 43 2.30 -16.15 -21.75
C LYS A 43 1.62 -16.78 -20.53
N ASN A 44 2.25 -17.81 -19.94
CA ASN A 44 1.74 -18.54 -18.77
C ASN A 44 2.50 -18.19 -17.48
N THR A 45 3.77 -17.75 -17.56
CA THR A 45 4.50 -17.24 -16.39
C THR A 45 4.33 -15.73 -16.28
N LEU A 46 3.35 -15.33 -15.47
CA LEU A 46 2.95 -13.94 -15.30
C LEU A 46 4.06 -13.11 -14.66
N PHE A 47 4.11 -11.82 -15.01
CA PHE A 47 4.90 -10.78 -14.34
C PHE A 47 6.43 -10.95 -14.33
N HIS A 48 6.96 -11.89 -15.10
CA HIS A 48 8.39 -12.02 -15.32
C HIS A 48 8.96 -10.79 -16.06
N SER A 49 10.16 -10.35 -15.66
CA SER A 49 10.83 -9.21 -16.31
C SER A 49 11.64 -9.70 -17.51
N LEU A 50 11.14 -9.41 -18.73
CA LEU A 50 11.77 -9.80 -19.98
C LEU A 50 12.40 -8.61 -20.70
N VAL A 51 13.62 -8.80 -21.18
CA VAL A 51 14.33 -7.84 -22.01
C VAL A 51 14.83 -8.52 -23.28
N GLU A 52 14.61 -7.88 -24.42
CA GLU A 52 15.23 -8.27 -25.68
C GLU A 52 16.60 -7.59 -25.77
N VAL A 53 17.63 -8.39 -26.02
CA VAL A 53 19.02 -7.96 -26.10
C VAL A 53 19.54 -8.33 -27.48
N GLN A 54 20.05 -7.34 -28.21
CA GLN A 54 20.78 -7.60 -29.45
C GLN A 54 22.14 -8.26 -29.14
N VAL A 55 22.62 -9.13 -30.03
CA VAL A 55 23.87 -9.89 -29.81
C VAL A 55 25.10 -8.97 -29.71
N ASP A 56 25.04 -7.76 -30.26
CA ASP A 56 26.05 -6.72 -30.06
C ASP A 56 26.07 -6.13 -28.63
N GLY A 57 25.07 -6.46 -27.81
CA GLY A 57 24.88 -5.98 -26.44
C GLY A 57 24.53 -4.50 -26.33
N CYS A 58 24.41 -3.79 -27.45
CA CYS A 58 24.27 -2.33 -27.49
C CYS A 58 22.81 -1.87 -27.36
N ASN A 59 21.86 -2.74 -27.72
CA ASN A 59 20.44 -2.41 -27.69
C ASN A 59 19.68 -3.37 -26.77
N VAL A 60 19.13 -2.81 -25.69
CA VAL A 60 18.31 -3.53 -24.72
C VAL A 60 16.96 -2.84 -24.65
N LYS A 61 15.90 -3.56 -24.97
CA LYS A 61 14.52 -3.04 -24.93
C LYS A 61 13.60 -3.98 -24.15
N PRO A 62 12.54 -3.47 -23.50
CA PRO A 62 11.56 -4.32 -22.84
C PRO A 62 10.87 -5.26 -23.83
N PHE A 63 10.83 -6.56 -23.54
CA PHE A 63 10.08 -7.53 -24.33
C PHE A 63 8.70 -7.76 -23.70
N LYS A 64 7.64 -7.35 -24.40
CA LYS A 64 6.27 -7.35 -23.85
C LYS A 64 5.53 -8.59 -24.31
N VAL A 65 5.15 -9.44 -23.36
CA VAL A 65 4.20 -10.53 -23.58
C VAL A 65 2.82 -10.07 -23.10
N LYS A 66 1.80 -10.24 -23.93
CA LYS A 66 0.42 -10.00 -23.51
C LYS A 66 -0.01 -11.15 -22.60
N SER A 67 -0.25 -10.84 -21.34
CA SER A 67 -0.78 -11.81 -20.38
C SER A 67 -2.30 -11.68 -20.27
N VAL A 68 -2.97 -12.82 -20.16
CA VAL A 68 -4.42 -12.90 -19.94
C VAL A 68 -4.67 -13.37 -18.52
N LEU A 69 -5.46 -12.61 -17.77
CA LEU A 69 -5.83 -12.92 -16.39
C LEU A 69 -7.34 -13.11 -16.29
N GLN A 70 -7.77 -14.20 -15.69
CA GLN A 70 -9.18 -14.52 -15.48
C GLN A 70 -9.34 -15.49 -14.31
N THR A 71 -10.44 -15.37 -13.57
CA THR A 71 -10.82 -16.34 -12.54
C THR A 71 -11.59 -17.51 -13.15
N ASP A 72 -11.69 -18.63 -12.43
CA ASP A 72 -12.39 -19.81 -12.94
C ASP A 72 -13.88 -19.55 -13.19
N HIS A 73 -14.52 -18.73 -12.36
CA HIS A 73 -15.90 -18.31 -12.58
C HIS A 73 -16.08 -17.62 -13.94
N VAL A 74 -15.17 -16.70 -14.29
CA VAL A 74 -15.31 -15.87 -15.49
C VAL A 74 -15.18 -16.70 -16.77
N LYS A 75 -14.40 -17.80 -16.74
CA LYS A 75 -14.26 -18.72 -17.89
C LYS A 75 -15.59 -19.32 -18.36
N ALA A 76 -16.51 -19.58 -17.43
CA ALA A 76 -17.82 -20.16 -17.70
C ALA A 76 -18.96 -19.12 -17.69
N CYS A 77 -18.65 -17.84 -17.46
CA CYS A 77 -19.66 -16.81 -17.26
C CYS A 77 -20.10 -16.18 -18.59
N THR A 78 -21.40 -16.19 -18.87
CA THR A 78 -21.99 -15.58 -20.08
C THR A 78 -21.91 -14.06 -20.10
N SER A 79 -21.74 -13.43 -18.93
CA SER A 79 -21.58 -11.97 -18.80
C SER A 79 -20.13 -11.50 -18.84
N ALA A 80 -19.20 -12.38 -19.22
CA ALA A 80 -17.78 -12.09 -19.24
C ALA A 80 -17.44 -10.96 -20.23
N TYR A 81 -16.58 -10.05 -19.80
CA TYR A 81 -16.00 -9.00 -20.64
C TYR A 81 -14.55 -8.76 -20.23
N SER A 82 -13.72 -8.26 -21.14
CA SER A 82 -12.30 -8.02 -20.86
C SER A 82 -11.93 -6.55 -20.95
N ARG A 83 -10.98 -6.12 -20.12
CA ARG A 83 -10.33 -4.82 -20.21
C ARG A 83 -8.81 -4.99 -20.13
N THR A 84 -8.08 -4.15 -20.85
CA THR A 84 -6.63 -4.09 -20.74
C THR A 84 -6.25 -3.13 -19.62
N LEU A 85 -5.59 -3.63 -18.58
CA LEU A 85 -5.10 -2.84 -17.47
C LEU A 85 -3.56 -2.86 -17.43
N THR A 86 -3.00 -1.77 -16.89
CA THR A 86 -1.59 -1.69 -16.55
C THR A 86 -1.36 -2.35 -15.20
N VAL A 87 -0.54 -3.40 -15.14
CA VAL A 87 -0.19 -4.11 -13.90
C VAL A 87 1.25 -3.81 -13.51
N ILE A 88 1.46 -3.39 -12.27
CA ILE A 88 2.79 -3.23 -11.68
C ILE A 88 3.10 -4.49 -10.87
N SER A 89 4.11 -5.24 -11.29
CA SER A 89 4.52 -6.47 -10.63
C SER A 89 5.31 -6.22 -9.35
N GLU A 90 5.57 -7.28 -8.59
CA GLU A 90 6.48 -7.26 -7.43
C GLU A 90 7.92 -6.81 -7.75
N THR A 91 8.32 -6.90 -9.02
CA THR A 91 9.62 -6.41 -9.50
C THR A 91 9.56 -4.93 -9.89
N GLY A 92 8.38 -4.32 -9.80
CA GLY A 92 7.98 -2.99 -10.29
C GLY A 92 8.09 -2.84 -11.80
N SER A 93 8.17 -3.96 -12.53
CA SER A 93 8.00 -3.94 -13.97
C SER A 93 6.53 -3.68 -14.30
N THR A 94 6.29 -2.89 -15.34
CA THR A 94 4.95 -2.59 -15.82
C THR A 94 4.56 -3.53 -16.95
N HIS A 95 3.39 -4.16 -16.81
CA HIS A 95 2.83 -5.12 -17.76
C HIS A 95 1.48 -4.62 -18.29
N GLN A 96 1.18 -4.92 -19.55
CA GLN A 96 -0.15 -4.71 -20.12
C GLN A 96 -0.87 -6.06 -20.12
N CYS A 97 -1.90 -6.19 -19.29
CA CYS A 97 -2.61 -7.44 -19.09
C CYS A 97 -4.07 -7.30 -19.51
N GLN A 98 -4.57 -8.27 -20.26
CA GLN A 98 -5.98 -8.39 -20.56
C GLN A 98 -6.66 -9.14 -19.40
N ILE A 99 -7.44 -8.41 -18.61
CA ILE A 99 -8.13 -8.96 -17.44
C ILE A 99 -9.60 -9.16 -17.78
N TYR A 100 -10.12 -10.35 -17.50
CA TYR A 100 -11.52 -10.68 -17.67
C TYR A 100 -12.31 -10.45 -16.38
N PHE A 101 -13.45 -9.81 -16.53
CA PHE A 101 -14.44 -9.48 -15.51
C PHE A 101 -15.80 -10.06 -15.90
N CYS A 102 -16.78 -9.96 -15.01
CA CYS A 102 -18.16 -10.33 -15.30
C CYS A 102 -19.12 -9.41 -14.54
N LYS A 103 -20.42 -9.49 -14.85
CA LYS A 103 -21.45 -8.70 -14.14
C LYS A 103 -21.90 -9.35 -12.82
N CYS A 104 -21.47 -10.59 -12.54
CA CYS A 104 -21.85 -11.32 -11.33
C CYS A 104 -21.13 -10.82 -10.08
N THR A 105 -19.95 -10.21 -10.24
CA THR A 105 -19.13 -9.68 -9.14
C THR A 105 -18.58 -8.31 -9.51
N GLU A 106 -18.34 -7.46 -8.50
CA GLU A 106 -17.65 -6.20 -8.73
C GLU A 106 -16.23 -6.41 -9.25
N GLU A 107 -15.75 -5.51 -10.12
CA GLU A 107 -14.40 -5.58 -10.69
C GLU A 107 -13.32 -5.64 -9.61
N PHE A 108 -13.54 -4.90 -8.50
CA PHE A 108 -12.64 -4.89 -7.35
C PHE A 108 -12.42 -6.30 -6.78
N ASN A 109 -13.49 -7.08 -6.61
CA ASN A 109 -13.41 -8.43 -6.08
C ASN A 109 -12.61 -9.33 -7.03
N THR A 110 -12.82 -9.22 -8.34
CA THR A 110 -12.04 -9.96 -9.33
C THR A 110 -10.55 -9.64 -9.24
N LEU A 111 -10.19 -8.36 -9.08
CA LEU A 111 -8.79 -7.96 -8.91
C LEU A 111 -8.18 -8.55 -7.64
N VAL A 112 -8.92 -8.52 -6.53
CA VAL A 112 -8.46 -9.11 -5.27
C VAL A 112 -8.19 -10.61 -5.41
N HIS A 113 -9.07 -11.35 -6.11
CA HIS A 113 -8.87 -12.79 -6.37
C HIS A 113 -7.65 -13.06 -7.28
N LEU A 114 -7.22 -12.08 -8.07
CA LEU A 114 -6.04 -12.17 -8.92
C LEU A 114 -4.76 -11.67 -8.22
N ASP A 115 -4.82 -11.39 -6.91
CA ASP A 115 -3.72 -10.82 -6.12
C ASP A 115 -3.27 -9.43 -6.63
N LEU A 116 -4.24 -8.64 -7.12
CA LEU A 116 -4.04 -7.30 -7.65
C LEU A 116 -4.87 -6.29 -6.88
N TRP A 117 -4.25 -5.16 -6.53
CA TRP A 117 -4.93 -4.06 -5.87
C TRP A 117 -5.03 -2.83 -6.78
N PRO A 118 -6.21 -2.22 -6.94
CA PRO A 118 -6.37 -1.09 -7.83
C PRO A 118 -5.77 0.20 -7.27
N VAL A 119 -5.13 0.99 -8.14
CA VAL A 119 -4.61 2.31 -7.75
C VAL A 119 -5.74 3.27 -7.36
N THR A 120 -6.91 3.12 -8.00
CA THR A 120 -8.12 3.89 -7.72
C THR A 120 -9.32 2.96 -7.53
N PRO A 121 -10.19 3.20 -6.53
CA PRO A 121 -11.28 2.28 -6.22
C PRO A 121 -12.35 2.19 -7.31
N ILE A 122 -12.51 3.23 -8.14
CA ILE A 122 -13.52 3.30 -9.20
C ILE A 122 -12.84 3.20 -10.56
N LYS A 123 -13.28 2.25 -11.41
CA LYS A 123 -12.82 2.02 -12.78
C LYS A 123 -11.29 2.09 -12.92
N PRO A 124 -10.54 1.18 -12.28
CA PRO A 124 -9.09 1.22 -12.32
C PRO A 124 -8.58 1.01 -13.75
N ASN A 125 -7.58 1.80 -14.14
CA ASN A 125 -6.76 1.57 -15.34
C ASN A 125 -5.38 1.01 -14.99
N THR A 126 -4.99 1.11 -13.72
CA THR A 126 -3.72 0.65 -13.18
C THR A 126 -3.96 -0.11 -11.90
N VAL A 127 -3.29 -1.23 -11.75
CA VAL A 127 -3.33 -2.11 -10.58
C VAL A 127 -1.90 -2.48 -10.18
N ILE A 128 -1.70 -2.74 -8.90
CA ILE A 128 -0.42 -3.09 -8.31
C ILE A 128 -0.54 -4.48 -7.68
N SER A 129 0.45 -5.34 -7.88
CA SER A 129 0.53 -6.62 -7.18
C SER A 129 0.45 -6.41 -5.66
N MET A 130 -0.38 -7.21 -4.98
CA MET A 130 -0.47 -7.10 -3.53
C MET A 130 0.86 -7.44 -2.86
N ASN A 131 1.66 -8.37 -3.40
CA ASN A 131 3.01 -8.66 -2.88
C ASN A 131 3.90 -7.41 -2.80
N LEU A 132 3.84 -6.53 -3.82
CA LEU A 132 4.58 -5.26 -3.77
C LEU A 132 4.07 -4.35 -2.65
N LEU A 133 2.75 -4.26 -2.48
CA LEU A 133 2.14 -3.44 -1.43
C LEU A 133 2.40 -4.03 -0.03
N HIS A 134 2.41 -5.35 0.12
CA HIS A 134 2.79 -6.02 1.36
C HIS A 134 4.23 -5.70 1.75
N LEU A 135 5.17 -5.77 0.79
CA LEU A 135 6.56 -5.38 0.99
C LEU A 135 6.66 -3.90 1.40
N PHE A 136 5.96 -3.01 0.71
CA PHE A 136 5.93 -1.59 1.05
C PHE A 136 5.45 -1.36 2.49
N VAL A 137 4.31 -1.96 2.87
CA VAL A 137 3.76 -1.80 4.22
C VAL A 137 4.69 -2.39 5.28
N ALA A 138 5.31 -3.55 5.02
CA ALA A 138 6.27 -4.15 5.95
C ALA A 138 7.48 -3.24 6.18
N LEU A 139 8.08 -2.70 5.11
CA LEU A 139 9.21 -1.78 5.21
C LEU A 139 8.85 -0.43 5.85
N GLN A 140 7.61 0.02 5.65
CA GLN A 140 7.13 1.22 6.30
C GLN A 140 6.95 1.02 7.82
N LEU A 141 6.46 -0.14 8.24
CA LEU A 141 6.24 -0.46 9.66
C LEU A 141 7.55 -0.72 10.40
N GLU A 142 8.41 -1.60 9.87
CA GLU A 142 9.65 -2.01 10.52
C GLU A 142 10.79 -1.00 10.31
N GLY A 143 10.99 -0.60 9.05
CA GLY A 143 12.12 0.25 8.66
C GLY A 143 11.82 1.76 8.77
N LYS A 144 10.58 2.14 9.14
CA LYS A 144 10.10 3.54 9.12
C LYS A 144 10.39 4.24 7.78
N ILE A 145 10.41 3.48 6.70
CA ILE A 145 10.80 3.97 5.38
C ILE A 145 9.71 4.91 4.86
N SER A 146 10.12 6.11 4.44
CA SER A 146 9.21 7.05 3.80
C SER A 146 8.76 6.53 2.44
N PHE A 147 7.60 6.98 1.99
CA PHE A 147 7.12 6.67 0.65
C PHE A 147 8.13 7.00 -0.45
N SER A 148 8.77 8.17 -0.38
CA SER A 148 9.76 8.58 -1.39
C SER A 148 10.95 7.64 -1.36
N SER A 149 11.48 7.38 -0.16
CA SER A 149 12.64 6.50 0.02
C SER A 149 12.38 5.09 -0.51
N PHE A 150 11.17 4.56 -0.31
CA PHE A 150 10.77 3.27 -0.90
C PHE A 150 10.77 3.34 -2.43
N CYS A 151 10.11 4.32 -3.03
CA CYS A 151 10.04 4.45 -4.49
C CYS A 151 11.44 4.65 -5.11
N ASP A 152 12.25 5.50 -4.49
CA ASP A 152 13.60 5.80 -4.95
C ASP A 152 14.43 4.51 -4.87
N GLY A 153 14.50 3.86 -3.71
CA GLY A 153 15.20 2.58 -3.52
C GLY A 153 14.73 1.47 -4.47
N PHE A 154 13.43 1.41 -4.73
CA PHE A 154 12.84 0.46 -5.66
C PHE A 154 13.25 0.75 -7.12
N SER A 155 13.29 2.02 -7.53
CA SER A 155 13.77 2.46 -8.85
C SER A 155 15.23 2.02 -9.10
N TRP A 156 16.10 2.16 -8.09
CA TRP A 156 17.48 1.66 -8.17
C TRP A 156 17.53 0.15 -8.40
N LYS A 157 16.64 -0.62 -7.77
CA LYS A 157 16.59 -2.09 -7.90
C LYS A 157 16.01 -2.55 -9.25
N SER A 158 14.90 -1.97 -9.70
CA SER A 158 14.21 -2.41 -10.91
C SER A 158 14.95 -2.02 -12.20
N GLY A 159 15.81 -1.00 -12.14
CA GLY A 159 16.56 -0.49 -13.29
C GLY A 159 15.65 0.19 -14.33
N VAL A 160 14.36 0.30 -14.05
CA VAL A 160 13.41 1.12 -14.79
C VAL A 160 13.33 2.43 -14.03
N VAL A 161 13.83 3.51 -14.63
CA VAL A 161 13.69 4.87 -14.12
C VAL A 161 12.20 5.22 -14.17
N ASP A 162 11.44 4.82 -13.15
CA ASP A 162 9.98 4.90 -13.23
C ASP A 162 9.44 6.04 -12.37
N HIS A 163 9.22 7.17 -13.03
CA HIS A 163 8.39 8.25 -12.48
C HIS A 163 6.96 7.76 -12.16
N ASP A 164 6.51 6.63 -12.71
CA ASP A 164 5.14 6.20 -12.56
C ASP A 164 4.86 5.47 -11.24
N LEU A 165 5.75 4.66 -10.65
CA LEU A 165 5.48 4.01 -9.35
C LEU A 165 5.21 5.04 -8.25
N LYS A 166 6.07 6.06 -8.15
CA LYS A 166 5.92 7.18 -7.22
C LYS A 166 4.60 7.91 -7.46
N ARG A 167 4.23 8.13 -8.72
CA ARG A 167 2.96 8.75 -9.11
C ARG A 167 1.75 7.90 -8.72
N TYR A 168 1.78 6.59 -8.96
CA TYR A 168 0.67 5.69 -8.67
C TYR A 168 0.45 5.52 -7.18
N LEU A 169 1.51 5.24 -6.43
CA LEU A 169 1.40 5.12 -4.99
C LEU A 169 0.96 6.48 -4.36
N ASN A 170 1.34 7.64 -4.93
CA ASN A 170 0.87 8.95 -4.46
C ASN A 170 -0.63 9.12 -4.73
N ARG A 171 -1.08 8.66 -5.90
CA ARG A 171 -2.49 8.63 -6.26
C ARG A 171 -3.30 7.68 -5.35
N MET A 172 -2.72 6.55 -4.94
CA MET A 172 -3.37 5.65 -3.98
C MET A 172 -3.62 6.34 -2.63
N THR A 173 -2.65 7.12 -2.15
CA THR A 173 -2.79 7.92 -0.94
C THR A 173 -3.87 8.99 -1.09
N GLN A 174 -3.95 9.65 -2.25
CA GLN A 174 -4.97 10.68 -2.51
C GLN A 174 -6.40 10.14 -2.68
N THR A 175 -6.54 8.85 -3.00
CA THR A 175 -7.83 8.21 -3.31
C THR A 175 -8.27 7.22 -2.23
N ASP A 176 -7.60 7.24 -1.07
CA ASP A 176 -7.78 6.31 0.06
C ASP A 176 -7.57 4.83 -0.28
N SER A 177 -7.09 4.50 -1.49
CA SER A 177 -6.90 3.11 -1.93
C SER A 177 -5.83 2.41 -1.07
N LEU A 178 -4.78 3.12 -0.68
CA LEU A 178 -3.75 2.58 0.20
C LEU A 178 -4.27 2.28 1.61
N ASP A 179 -5.13 3.14 2.14
CA ASP A 179 -5.73 2.92 3.46
C ASP A 179 -6.78 1.81 3.42
N GLN A 180 -7.52 1.68 2.32
CA GLN A 180 -8.36 0.50 2.07
C GLN A 180 -7.54 -0.79 2.03
N PHE A 181 -6.37 -0.79 1.38
CA PHE A 181 -5.47 -1.95 1.36
C PHE A 181 -4.98 -2.31 2.76
N ARG A 182 -4.54 -1.33 3.55
CA ARG A 182 -4.10 -1.55 4.94
C ARG A 182 -5.23 -2.11 5.81
N HIS A 183 -6.44 -1.60 5.63
CA HIS A 183 -7.62 -2.09 6.34
C HIS A 183 -7.95 -3.53 5.95
N PHE A 184 -7.96 -3.83 4.64
CA PHE A 184 -8.16 -5.18 4.10
C PHE A 184 -7.12 -6.17 4.63
N ARG A 185 -5.82 -5.83 4.58
CA ARG A 185 -4.75 -6.64 5.14
C ARG A 185 -4.99 -6.94 6.62
N ARG A 186 -5.36 -5.93 7.42
CA ARG A 186 -5.64 -6.12 8.85
C ARG A 186 -6.83 -7.05 9.08
N GLN A 187 -7.92 -6.90 8.32
CA GLN A 187 -9.06 -7.82 8.41
C GLN A 187 -8.62 -9.27 8.14
N LEU A 188 -7.81 -9.49 7.09
CA LEU A 188 -7.26 -10.81 6.78
C LEU A 188 -6.35 -11.35 7.90
N THR A 189 -5.47 -10.55 8.47
CA THR A 189 -4.56 -11.02 9.53
C THR A 189 -5.30 -11.27 10.85
N SER A 190 -6.29 -10.43 11.16
CA SER A 190 -7.01 -10.48 12.44
C SER A 190 -8.16 -11.47 12.45
N LEU A 191 -8.69 -11.88 11.29
CA LEU A 191 -9.80 -12.84 11.13
C LEU A 191 -11.02 -12.62 12.06
N LYS A 192 -11.15 -11.44 12.70
CA LYS A 192 -12.16 -11.19 13.74
C LYS A 192 -13.59 -11.28 13.23
N THR A 193 -13.79 -11.07 11.93
CA THR A 193 -15.08 -11.22 11.26
C THR A 193 -15.52 -12.68 11.16
N ILE A 194 -14.58 -13.63 11.12
CA ILE A 194 -14.85 -15.07 11.01
C ILE A 194 -14.78 -15.72 12.41
N CYS A 195 -13.79 -15.33 13.21
CA CYS A 195 -13.60 -15.80 14.57
C CYS A 195 -13.37 -14.61 15.50
N PRO A 196 -14.42 -14.10 16.17
CA PRO A 196 -14.34 -12.92 17.03
C PRO A 196 -13.30 -13.02 18.14
N ASN A 197 -13.07 -14.25 18.64
CA ASN A 197 -12.13 -14.56 19.70
C ASN A 197 -10.71 -14.86 19.18
N TYR A 198 -10.44 -14.63 17.90
CA TYR A 198 -9.11 -14.81 17.34
C TYR A 198 -8.24 -13.58 17.65
N ASP A 199 -7.20 -13.80 18.45
CA ASP A 199 -6.27 -12.76 18.89
C ASP A 199 -5.22 -12.38 17.82
N GLY A 200 -5.35 -12.89 16.59
CA GLY A 200 -4.40 -12.65 15.51
C GLY A 200 -3.15 -13.54 15.57
N LEU A 201 -2.49 -13.73 14.43
CA LEU A 201 -1.13 -14.28 14.37
C LEU A 201 -0.06 -13.24 14.74
N GLU A 202 -0.35 -11.96 14.46
CA GLU A 202 0.54 -10.84 14.77
C GLU A 202 0.41 -10.46 16.25
N LYS A 203 0.92 -11.30 17.16
CA LYS A 203 1.26 -10.83 18.50
C LYS A 203 2.40 -9.84 18.33
N CYS A 204 2.09 -8.56 18.50
CA CYS A 204 3.07 -7.49 18.47
C CYS A 204 4.27 -7.86 19.37
N ALA A 205 5.46 -7.94 18.79
CA ALA A 205 6.67 -8.33 19.51
C ALA A 205 7.01 -7.36 20.65
N SER A 206 6.53 -6.12 20.56
CA SER A 206 6.75 -5.04 21.53
C SER A 206 5.58 -4.83 22.49
N CYS A 207 4.45 -5.51 22.32
CA CYS A 207 3.35 -5.42 23.28
C CYS A 207 3.80 -6.04 24.61
N PRO A 208 3.51 -5.40 25.76
CA PRO A 208 3.82 -5.97 27.04
C PRO A 208 3.11 -7.32 27.15
N LYS A 209 3.91 -8.38 27.27
CA LYS A 209 3.43 -9.69 27.67
C LYS A 209 3.00 -9.58 29.14
N GLU A 210 2.02 -10.39 29.55
CA GLU A 210 1.44 -10.38 30.90
C GLU A 210 2.56 -10.19 31.95
N ASN A 211 2.51 -9.05 32.67
CA ASN A 211 3.49 -8.55 33.66
C ASN A 211 4.63 -7.61 33.20
N GLY A 212 4.44 -6.82 32.13
CA GLY A 212 5.38 -5.75 31.74
C GLY A 212 4.98 -4.34 32.16
N SER A 213 5.97 -3.44 32.33
CA SER A 213 5.71 -2.00 32.42
C SER A 213 5.15 -1.47 31.09
N ILE A 214 4.04 -0.73 31.15
CA ILE A 214 3.43 -0.11 29.98
C ILE A 214 3.96 1.31 29.85
N PHE A 215 4.62 1.60 28.73
CA PHE A 215 5.05 2.94 28.39
C PHE A 215 4.06 3.56 27.40
N TYR A 216 3.53 4.73 27.76
CA TYR A 216 2.72 5.56 26.87
C TYR A 216 3.57 6.70 26.34
N CYS A 217 3.83 6.69 25.04
CA CYS A 217 4.41 7.82 24.32
C CYS A 217 3.28 8.66 23.74
N PHE A 218 3.36 9.97 23.86
CA PHE A 218 2.42 10.88 23.22
C PHE A 218 3.21 11.76 22.25
N ASP A 219 2.66 11.99 21.06
CA ASP A 219 3.14 12.98 20.10
C ASP A 219 2.00 13.94 19.79
N ALA A 220 2.29 15.21 19.55
CA ALA A 220 1.27 16.21 19.33
C ALA A 220 1.65 17.10 18.15
N ASN A 221 0.78 17.14 17.15
CA ASN A 221 0.93 18.01 16.00
C ASN A 221 -0.08 19.17 16.06
N PHE A 222 0.38 20.32 16.54
CA PHE A 222 -0.40 21.56 16.61
C PHE A 222 -0.44 22.35 15.29
N GLY A 223 0.21 21.85 14.23
CA GLY A 223 0.15 22.44 12.89
C GLY A 223 -1.04 21.94 12.06
N LEU A 224 -1.65 20.82 12.46
CA LEU A 224 -2.82 20.25 11.78
C LEU A 224 -4.09 20.87 12.34
N VAL A 225 -4.62 21.87 11.63
CA VAL A 225 -5.85 22.57 11.98
C VAL A 225 -6.99 22.22 11.03
N LEU A 226 -8.18 21.96 11.59
CA LEU A 226 -9.40 21.77 10.81
C LEU A 226 -10.20 23.07 10.78
N LYS A 227 -10.60 23.53 9.60
CA LYS A 227 -11.49 24.68 9.45
C LYS A 227 -12.93 24.24 9.73
N SER A 228 -13.69 25.06 10.45
CA SER A 228 -15.09 24.76 10.80
C SER A 228 -15.98 24.59 9.56
N SER A 229 -15.61 25.19 8.42
CA SER A 229 -16.31 25.03 7.13
C SER A 229 -16.00 23.73 6.39
N ALA A 230 -14.98 22.97 6.80
CA ALA A 230 -14.60 21.68 6.21
C ALA A 230 -15.32 20.49 6.89
N SER A 231 -16.25 20.78 7.80
CA SER A 231 -16.94 19.82 8.66
C SER A 231 -17.97 19.00 7.88
N LYS A 232 -17.50 17.97 7.18
CA LYS A 232 -18.22 16.72 6.90
C LYS A 232 -17.27 15.76 6.21
N SER A 233 -16.69 14.82 6.96
CA SER A 233 -16.17 13.62 6.33
C SER A 233 -17.35 12.93 5.63
N LYS A 234 -17.24 12.67 4.33
CA LYS A 234 -18.29 11.96 3.56
C LYS A 234 -18.39 10.48 3.95
N ARG A 235 -17.44 9.96 4.73
CA ARG A 235 -17.35 8.55 5.13
C ARG A 235 -16.94 8.43 6.60
N LEU A 236 -17.44 7.39 7.26
CA LEU A 236 -16.96 6.97 8.57
C LEU A 236 -15.47 6.58 8.47
N ALA A 237 -14.69 6.90 9.49
CA ALA A 237 -13.28 6.52 9.52
C ALA A 237 -13.17 5.00 9.54
N MET A 238 -12.43 4.41 8.58
CA MET A 238 -12.24 2.95 8.47
C MET A 238 -11.54 2.32 9.70
N ARG A 239 -11.14 3.13 10.68
CA ARG A 239 -10.46 2.72 11.92
C ARG A 239 -11.02 3.45 13.15
N SER A 240 -12.28 3.88 13.12
CA SER A 240 -12.92 4.66 14.19
C SER A 240 -12.85 4.01 15.58
N GLU A 241 -12.79 2.68 15.68
CA GLU A 241 -12.78 1.98 16.97
C GLU A 241 -11.37 1.70 17.52
N ASN A 242 -10.33 1.91 16.71
CA ASN A 242 -8.97 1.46 17.04
C ASN A 242 -7.91 2.55 16.95
N LEU A 243 -8.16 3.61 16.17
CA LEU A 243 -7.21 4.70 15.96
C LEU A 243 -7.66 6.04 16.52
N PHE A 244 -8.97 6.22 16.58
CA PHE A 244 -9.60 7.50 16.82
C PHE A 244 -10.55 7.32 17.99
N ILE A 245 -10.64 8.32 18.84
CA ILE A 245 -11.74 8.43 19.80
C ILE A 245 -12.86 9.19 19.11
N LEU A 246 -14.11 8.81 19.37
CA LEU A 246 -15.25 9.53 18.82
C LEU A 246 -15.28 10.96 19.37
N ASP A 247 -15.59 11.91 18.50
CA ASP A 247 -15.65 13.33 18.85
C ASP A 247 -16.52 13.61 20.09
N GLU A 248 -17.68 12.94 20.14
CA GLU A 248 -18.62 13.07 21.25
C GLU A 248 -18.05 12.56 22.58
N GLU A 249 -17.29 11.46 22.57
CA GLU A 249 -16.64 10.95 23.77
C GLU A 249 -15.59 11.92 24.32
N VAL A 250 -14.81 12.55 23.42
CA VAL A 250 -13.83 13.57 23.82
C VAL A 250 -14.52 14.79 24.42
N LYS A 251 -15.63 15.26 23.82
CA LYS A 251 -16.41 16.39 24.34
C LYS A 251 -16.96 16.08 25.73
N THR A 252 -17.60 14.93 25.91
CA THR A 252 -18.14 14.51 27.20
C THR A 252 -17.05 14.41 28.28
N PHE A 253 -15.87 13.91 27.94
CA PHE A 253 -14.73 13.90 28.85
C PHE A 253 -14.28 15.33 29.21
N MET A 254 -14.13 16.21 28.22
CA MET A 254 -13.71 17.60 28.46
C MET A 254 -14.71 18.41 29.30
N GLU A 255 -16.00 18.11 29.20
CA GLU A 255 -17.04 18.72 30.02
C GLU A 255 -16.99 18.27 31.49
N SER A 256 -16.52 17.04 31.74
CA SER A 256 -16.44 16.44 33.08
C SER A 256 -15.05 16.55 33.73
N TYR A 257 -14.03 16.95 32.98
CA TYR A 257 -12.65 17.03 33.45
C TYR A 257 -12.38 18.29 34.29
N ASP A 258 -11.96 18.10 35.53
CA ASP A 258 -11.58 19.16 36.47
C ASP A 258 -10.05 19.25 36.62
N ASP A 259 -9.45 20.33 36.13
CA ASP A 259 -8.00 20.58 36.10
C ASP A 259 -7.46 21.22 37.41
N THR A 260 -8.26 21.23 38.48
CA THR A 260 -7.86 21.80 39.77
C THR A 260 -6.89 20.92 40.57
N LEU A 261 -6.76 19.63 40.23
CA LEU A 261 -5.87 18.67 40.88
C LEU A 261 -4.46 18.68 40.26
N LYS A 262 -3.70 19.76 40.46
CA LYS A 262 -2.30 19.82 39.99
C LYS A 262 -1.37 19.00 40.88
N THR A 263 -0.93 17.85 40.39
CA THR A 263 0.30 17.20 40.88
C THR A 263 1.52 17.94 40.35
N LYS A 264 2.43 18.37 41.24
CA LYS A 264 3.58 19.25 40.97
C LYS A 264 4.68 18.68 40.05
N ASP A 265 4.54 17.44 39.57
CA ASP A 265 5.61 16.68 38.92
C ASP A 265 5.58 16.63 37.38
N CYS A 266 4.55 17.17 36.73
CA CYS A 266 4.61 17.35 35.28
C CYS A 266 5.40 18.61 34.95
N SER A 267 6.34 18.51 34.00
CA SER A 267 6.99 19.68 33.41
C SER A 267 5.92 20.69 32.98
N ASN A 268 6.22 21.98 33.06
CA ASN A 268 5.33 23.07 32.64
C ASN A 268 5.11 23.06 31.11
N PHE A 269 4.89 21.91 30.48
CA PHE A 269 4.56 21.74 29.08
C PHE A 269 3.11 22.17 28.88
N GLN A 270 2.94 23.30 28.19
CA GLN A 270 1.70 24.11 28.18
C GLN A 270 0.80 23.82 26.97
N ALA A 271 0.89 22.62 26.41
CA ALA A 271 0.19 22.29 25.20
C ALA A 271 -1.23 21.80 25.51
N GLY A 272 -2.24 22.57 25.11
CA GLY A 272 -3.67 22.22 25.31
C GLY A 272 -4.38 22.90 26.49
N ASN A 273 -3.77 23.87 27.18
CA ASN A 273 -4.45 24.54 28.30
C ASN A 273 -5.58 25.49 27.80
N ASN A 274 -6.82 25.04 27.99
CA ASN A 274 -8.08 25.71 27.63
C ASN A 274 -8.24 27.13 28.22
N LEU A 275 -7.53 27.44 29.32
CA LEU A 275 -7.58 28.74 30.01
C LEU A 275 -6.60 29.77 29.43
N ARG A 276 -5.61 29.36 28.62
CA ARG A 276 -4.56 30.26 28.10
C ARG A 276 -4.40 30.29 26.57
N SER A 277 -5.26 29.64 25.79
CA SER A 277 -5.36 29.89 24.34
C SER A 277 -5.84 31.33 24.09
N LYS A 278 -4.89 32.27 24.02
CA LYS A 278 -5.16 33.72 23.94
C LYS A 278 -5.95 34.14 22.69
N ARG A 279 -6.16 33.25 21.72
CA ARG A 279 -6.89 33.51 20.47
C ARG A 279 -7.79 32.34 20.12
N LYS A 280 -9.07 32.44 20.51
CA LYS A 280 -10.13 31.56 20.00
C LYS A 280 -10.57 32.08 18.63
N THR A 281 -10.16 31.40 17.56
CA THR A 281 -10.64 31.71 16.22
C THR A 281 -11.87 30.88 15.88
N LYS A 282 -13.04 31.52 15.74
CA LYS A 282 -14.32 30.90 15.32
C LYS A 282 -14.28 30.19 13.95
N LYS A 283 -13.17 30.28 13.23
CA LYS A 283 -12.96 29.70 11.89
C LYS A 283 -12.38 28.29 11.92
N LEU A 284 -11.90 27.82 13.08
CA LEU A 284 -11.27 26.53 13.25
C LEU A 284 -12.10 25.66 14.21
N SER A 285 -12.24 24.39 13.88
CA SER A 285 -12.92 23.36 14.69
C SER A 285 -11.95 22.38 15.36
N VAL A 286 -10.69 22.32 14.89
CA VAL A 286 -9.60 21.57 15.53
C VAL A 286 -8.32 22.40 15.41
N THR A 287 -7.58 22.52 16.51
CA THR A 287 -6.33 23.33 16.59
C THR A 287 -5.07 22.49 16.71
N GLY A 288 -5.20 21.18 16.87
CA GLY A 288 -4.10 20.24 16.90
C GLY A 288 -4.59 18.80 17.01
N VAL A 289 -3.68 17.85 16.78
CA VAL A 289 -3.95 16.41 16.84
C VAL A 289 -2.93 15.79 17.79
N PHE A 290 -3.37 14.96 18.74
CA PHE A 290 -2.50 14.24 19.66
C PHE A 290 -2.43 12.76 19.29
N GLY A 291 -1.30 12.29 18.81
CA GLY A 291 -1.05 10.86 18.74
C GLY A 291 -0.76 10.29 20.12
N THR A 292 -1.31 9.12 20.44
CA THR A 292 -0.78 8.28 21.51
C THR A 292 -0.16 7.03 20.90
N LEU A 293 0.92 6.57 21.49
CA LEU A 293 1.69 5.40 21.14
C LEU A 293 1.86 4.61 22.44
N SER A 294 0.92 3.70 22.71
CA SER A 294 1.16 2.63 23.68
C SER A 294 1.59 1.41 22.89
N GLY A 295 2.83 0.92 23.11
CA GLY A 295 3.30 -0.39 22.64
C GLY A 295 2.87 -0.89 21.25
N LEU A 296 2.63 0.01 20.27
CA LEU A 296 2.04 -0.17 18.93
C LEU A 296 0.51 -0.10 18.79
N ILE A 297 -0.01 1.14 18.74
CA ILE A 297 -0.89 1.58 17.66
C ILE A 297 -0.50 3.04 17.34
N PHE A 298 -0.25 3.40 16.06
CA PHE A 298 -0.28 4.82 15.66
C PHE A 298 -1.73 5.31 15.69
N THR A 299 -2.25 5.53 16.89
CA THR A 299 -3.52 6.22 17.18
C THR A 299 -3.27 7.71 17.06
N TRP A 300 -3.57 8.30 15.90
CA TRP A 300 -3.76 9.76 15.84
C TRP A 300 -5.04 10.07 16.60
N THR A 301 -4.95 10.48 17.86
CA THR A 301 -6.11 10.90 18.63
C THR A 301 -6.40 12.35 18.27
N PHE A 302 -7.52 12.61 17.61
CA PHE A 302 -7.99 13.98 17.45
C PHE A 302 -8.53 14.45 18.81
N PHE A 303 -7.88 15.44 19.41
CA PHE A 303 -8.59 16.25 20.41
C PHE A 303 -9.42 17.25 19.62
N CYS A 304 -10.73 17.11 19.73
CA CYS A 304 -11.63 18.12 19.21
C CYS A 304 -11.64 19.31 20.18
N GLU A 305 -11.41 20.50 19.65
CA GLU A 305 -11.59 21.74 20.38
C GLU A 305 -12.86 22.39 19.82
N SER A 306 -14.02 22.10 20.43
CA SER A 306 -15.23 22.88 20.20
C SER A 306 -15.31 24.04 21.17
N LYS A 307 -15.62 25.24 20.68
CA LYS A 307 -16.43 26.20 21.46
C LYS A 307 -17.63 26.68 20.66
N ILE A 308 -18.75 26.60 21.38
CA ILE A 308 -20.07 27.23 21.25
C ILE A 308 -19.98 28.66 20.70
#